data_AF-A0A534PEV4-F1
#
_entry.id   AF-A0A534PEV4-F1
#
_cell.length_a   1.000
_cell.length_b   1.000
_cell.length_c   1.000
_cell.angle_alpha   90.00
_cell.angle_beta   90.00
_cell.angle_gamma   90.00
#
_symmetry.space_group_name_H-M   'P 1'
#
loop_
_entity.id
_entity.type
_entity.pdbx_description
1 polymer ?
#
loop_
_entity_poly.entity_id
_entity_poly.type
_entity_poly.pdbx_seq_one_letter_code
_entity_poly.pdbx_strand_id
1 'polypeptide(L)'
;MLGVKLGADIDYAVPHADLRLVRDTATSSVRARAGVLGGWTDTNSSDLASVRGAGNALAPPALDVLGNARADDDFALTSFDASWSFYLEPLLDPYGWRDPEQKKGGTLAHEIAFLARGQWAMNYRLVPEFQQVAGGFTTVRGYKQSAVVGDDLLLGSVEYRLHLPRLFSPDPSPPEVPGMGAFRLRPTHLWDTPDWDLIFRVFSDAAYVEASHPLPSEKDETLVSAGGGVELTVLRNLTVRADVGHTLGNLSPRGNQAGETRAHVAATILY
;
A
#
# COMPACT_ATOMS: atom_id res chain seq x y z
N MET A 1 -12.05 -20.90 -9.84
CA MET A 1 -11.00 -21.92 -9.60
C MET A 1 -10.01 -21.77 -10.72
N LEU A 2 -8.82 -21.21 -10.45
CA LEU A 2 -7.75 -21.07 -11.44
C LEU A 2 -6.67 -22.06 -11.00
N GLY A 3 -6.47 -23.15 -11.75
CA GLY A 3 -5.42 -24.13 -11.47
C GLY A 3 -4.12 -23.66 -12.12
N VAL A 4 -3.06 -23.48 -11.33
CA VAL A 4 -1.72 -23.19 -11.83
C VAL A 4 -0.89 -24.45 -11.66
N LYS A 5 -0.38 -25.03 -12.76
CA LYS A 5 0.54 -26.17 -12.73
C LYS A 5 1.98 -25.66 -12.68
N LEU A 6 2.66 -25.84 -11.55
CA LEU A 6 4.11 -25.65 -11.42
C LEU A 6 4.75 -27.03 -11.26
N GLY A 7 5.85 -27.29 -11.97
CA GLY A 7 6.41 -28.63 -12.16
C GLY A 7 6.66 -29.44 -10.88
N ALA A 8 6.48 -30.76 -11.01
CA ALA A 8 6.09 -31.76 -9.99
C ALA A 8 4.57 -31.73 -9.74
N ASP A 9 3.88 -32.87 -9.92
CA ASP A 9 2.41 -33.00 -9.85
C ASP A 9 1.87 -32.67 -8.44
N ILE A 10 1.85 -31.38 -8.11
CA ILE A 10 1.24 -30.81 -6.91
C ILE A 10 0.02 -30.04 -7.40
N ASP A 11 -1.15 -30.63 -7.22
CA ASP A 11 -2.42 -29.94 -7.47
C ASP A 11 -2.68 -29.00 -6.28
N TYR A 12 -2.78 -27.71 -6.59
CA TYR A 12 -2.95 -26.65 -5.59
C TYR A 12 -4.24 -25.88 -5.86
N ALA A 13 -5.10 -25.79 -4.84
CA ALA A 13 -6.35 -25.05 -4.91
C ALA A 13 -6.29 -23.83 -3.99
N VAL A 14 -6.55 -22.65 -4.56
CA VAL A 14 -6.56 -21.36 -3.84
C VAL A 14 -7.95 -20.74 -3.86
N PRO A 15 -8.91 -21.21 -3.04
CA PRO A 15 -10.17 -20.52 -2.87
C PRO A 15 -9.94 -19.12 -2.29
N HIS A 16 -10.68 -18.14 -2.80
CA HIS A 16 -10.72 -16.79 -2.24
C HIS A 16 -12.13 -16.22 -2.26
N ALA A 17 -12.41 -15.33 -1.32
CA ALA A 17 -13.61 -14.52 -1.28
C ALA A 17 -13.24 -13.13 -0.80
N ASP A 18 -13.80 -12.09 -1.44
CA ASP A 18 -13.57 -10.71 -1.03
C ASP A 18 -14.84 -9.86 -1.01
N LEU A 19 -14.84 -8.91 -0.09
CA LEU A 19 -15.85 -7.87 0.06
C LEU A 19 -15.20 -6.53 -0.24
N ARG A 20 -15.89 -5.70 -1.04
CA ARG A 20 -15.41 -4.38 -1.43
C ARG A 20 -16.47 -3.32 -1.10
N LEU A 21 -16.04 -2.27 -0.42
CA LEU A 21 -16.79 -1.06 -0.15
C LEU A 21 -16.11 0.12 -0.85
N VAL A 22 -16.90 0.91 -1.59
CA VAL A 22 -16.45 2.18 -2.19
C VAL A 22 -17.52 3.21 -1.92
N ARG A 23 -17.11 4.35 -1.35
CA ARG A 23 -17.96 5.51 -1.16
C ARG A 23 -17.13 6.76 -1.46
N ASP A 24 -17.46 7.40 -2.57
CA ASP A 24 -16.83 8.65 -2.98
C ASP A 24 -17.87 9.77 -2.87
N THR A 25 -17.50 10.86 -2.19
CA THR A 25 -18.28 12.09 -2.06
C THR A 25 -17.40 13.27 -2.47
N ALA A 26 -17.97 14.47 -2.59
CA ALA A 26 -17.20 15.67 -2.92
C ALA A 26 -16.11 16.00 -1.87
N THR A 27 -16.30 15.60 -0.61
CA THR A 27 -15.44 15.98 0.52
C THR A 27 -14.71 14.83 1.20
N SER A 28 -15.04 13.59 0.83
CA SER A 28 -14.44 12.41 1.43
C SER A 28 -14.52 11.21 0.50
N SER A 29 -13.52 10.34 0.59
CA SER A 29 -13.44 9.08 -0.14
C SER A 29 -13.13 7.97 0.84
N VAL A 30 -13.92 6.90 0.81
CA VAL A 30 -13.67 5.67 1.58
C VAL A 30 -13.62 4.51 0.60
N ARG A 31 -12.54 3.74 0.65
CA ARG A 31 -12.40 2.50 -0.09
C ARG A 31 -11.87 1.45 0.86
N ALA A 32 -12.56 0.32 0.95
CA ALA A 32 -12.13 -0.79 1.78
C ALA A 32 -12.33 -2.09 1.01
N ARG A 33 -11.39 -3.00 1.16
CA ARG A 33 -11.47 -4.38 0.70
C ARG A 33 -11.03 -5.28 1.84
N ALA A 34 -11.75 -6.36 2.05
CA ALA A 34 -11.33 -7.42 2.96
C ALA A 34 -11.58 -8.74 2.26
N GLY A 35 -10.68 -9.70 2.43
CA GLY A 35 -10.81 -11.00 1.80
C GLY A 35 -10.16 -12.09 2.60
N VAL A 36 -10.60 -13.30 2.32
CA VAL A 36 -10.01 -14.53 2.83
C VAL A 36 -9.50 -15.34 1.65
N LEU A 37 -8.36 -15.99 1.85
CA LEU A 37 -7.72 -16.88 0.90
C LEU A 37 -7.28 -18.13 1.66
N GLY A 38 -7.62 -19.30 1.13
CA GLY A 38 -7.16 -20.59 1.65
C GLY A 38 -6.21 -21.22 0.65
N GLY A 39 -5.22 -21.96 1.14
CA GLY A 39 -4.36 -22.81 0.34
C GLY A 39 -4.48 -24.23 0.84
N TRP A 40 -4.79 -25.17 -0.05
CA TRP A 40 -4.75 -26.60 0.25
C TRP A 40 -3.92 -27.33 -0.80
N THR A 41 -3.04 -28.19 -0.30
CA THR A 41 -2.22 -29.04 -1.15
C THR A 41 -2.81 -30.44 -1.15
N ASP A 42 -3.43 -30.85 -2.26
CA ASP A 42 -3.91 -32.24 -2.43
C ASP A 42 -2.70 -33.14 -2.66
N THR A 43 -2.02 -33.46 -1.55
CA THR A 43 -0.88 -34.36 -1.58
C THR A 43 -1.42 -35.79 -1.63
N ASN A 44 -1.86 -36.24 -2.81
CA ASN A 44 -2.13 -37.66 -3.03
C ASN A 44 -0.81 -38.42 -2.79
N SER A 45 -0.74 -39.07 -1.63
CA SER A 45 0.44 -39.70 -1.03
C SER A 45 1.17 -40.76 -1.88
N SER A 46 0.74 -41.03 -3.12
CA SER A 46 1.39 -41.93 -4.06
C SER A 46 2.48 -41.29 -4.93
N ASP A 47 2.39 -39.99 -5.26
CA ASP A 47 3.35 -39.37 -6.20
C ASP A 47 4.63 -38.85 -5.52
N LEU A 48 4.59 -38.55 -4.22
CA LEU A 48 5.80 -38.34 -3.41
C LEU A 48 6.48 -39.65 -2.98
N ALA A 49 5.82 -40.80 -3.11
CA ALA A 49 6.43 -42.10 -2.82
C ALA A 49 7.43 -42.53 -3.92
N SER A 50 7.32 -42.01 -5.14
CA SER A 50 8.26 -42.30 -6.22
C SER A 50 9.58 -41.50 -6.12
N VAL A 51 9.58 -40.38 -5.38
CA VAL A 51 10.80 -39.63 -5.02
C VAL A 51 11.46 -40.19 -3.75
N ARG A 52 10.74 -40.99 -2.95
CA ARG A 52 11.23 -41.63 -1.70
C ARG A 52 12.10 -42.88 -1.92
N GLY A 53 12.43 -43.21 -3.17
CA GLY A 53 13.15 -44.42 -3.56
C GLY A 53 14.67 -44.25 -3.77
N ALA A 54 15.38 -43.45 -2.99
CA ALA A 54 16.86 -43.48 -3.00
C ALA A 54 17.50 -42.89 -1.73
N GLY A 55 17.82 -43.74 -0.76
CA GLY A 55 18.96 -43.54 0.14
C GLY A 55 18.76 -42.64 1.37
N ASN A 56 18.91 -43.25 2.54
CA ASN A 56 19.14 -42.66 3.86
C ASN A 56 19.70 -41.21 3.89
N ALA A 57 18.83 -40.22 4.05
CA ALA A 57 19.03 -38.98 4.81
C ALA A 57 17.66 -38.29 4.94
N LEU A 58 17.41 -37.63 6.07
CA LEU A 58 16.19 -36.88 6.36
C LEU A 58 15.90 -35.86 5.24
N ALA A 59 15.03 -36.21 4.29
CA ALA A 59 14.60 -35.29 3.25
C ALA A 59 13.67 -34.23 3.87
N PRO A 60 13.94 -32.92 3.67
CA PRO A 60 13.04 -31.89 4.13
C PRO A 60 11.67 -32.01 3.42
N PRO A 61 10.55 -31.58 4.04
CA PRO A 61 9.24 -31.55 3.39
C PRO A 61 9.31 -30.82 2.03
N ALA A 62 8.49 -31.23 1.06
CA ALA A 62 8.56 -30.75 -0.33
C ALA A 62 8.46 -29.21 -0.46
N LEU A 63 7.82 -28.54 0.51
CA LEU A 63 7.71 -27.09 0.57
C LEU A 63 9.00 -26.37 1.03
N ASP A 64 9.92 -27.05 1.71
CA ASP A 64 11.22 -26.47 2.06
C ASP A 64 12.06 -26.15 0.80
N VAL A 65 11.80 -26.87 -0.30
CA VAL A 65 12.41 -26.62 -1.61
C VAL A 65 11.94 -25.29 -2.21
N LEU A 66 10.79 -24.75 -1.77
CA LEU A 66 10.24 -23.46 -2.22
C LEU A 66 10.80 -22.25 -1.47
N GLY A 67 11.81 -22.46 -0.61
CA GLY A 67 12.64 -21.39 -0.08
C GLY A 67 12.24 -20.84 1.30
N ASN A 68 11.20 -21.37 1.93
CA ASN A 68 10.95 -21.18 3.36
C ASN A 68 11.00 -22.53 4.09
N ALA A 69 11.93 -22.68 5.04
CA ALA A 69 12.02 -23.90 5.85
C ALA A 69 10.76 -24.01 6.72
N ARG A 70 10.07 -25.15 6.66
CA ARG A 70 8.87 -25.51 7.43
C ARG A 70 7.62 -24.70 7.12
N ALA A 71 7.40 -24.33 5.86
CA ALA A 71 6.08 -23.83 5.47
C ALA A 71 4.99 -24.90 5.69
N ASP A 72 3.80 -24.47 6.10
CA ASP A 72 2.67 -25.36 6.32
C ASP A 72 2.05 -25.79 4.98
N ASP A 73 1.68 -27.08 4.87
CA ASP A 73 1.09 -27.67 3.66
C ASP A 73 -0.30 -27.10 3.32
N ASP A 74 -1.01 -26.62 4.35
CA ASP A 74 -2.30 -25.96 4.27
C ASP A 74 -2.24 -24.63 5.04
N PHE A 75 -2.92 -23.60 4.53
CA PHE A 75 -3.02 -22.34 5.26
C PHE A 75 -4.32 -21.61 5.00
N ALA A 76 -4.65 -20.70 5.92
CA ALA A 76 -5.71 -19.72 5.77
C ALA A 76 -5.16 -18.32 6.01
N LEU A 77 -5.55 -17.39 5.14
CA LEU A 77 -5.07 -16.03 5.09
C LEU A 77 -6.24 -15.07 5.09
N THR A 78 -6.25 -14.11 6.00
CA THR A 78 -7.14 -12.96 5.92
C THR A 78 -6.34 -11.74 5.53
N SER A 79 -6.85 -10.94 4.60
CA SER A 79 -6.23 -9.69 4.19
C SER A 79 -7.25 -8.56 4.17
N PHE A 80 -6.78 -7.34 4.42
CA PHE A 80 -7.58 -6.15 4.22
C PHE A 80 -6.73 -4.98 3.71
N ASP A 81 -7.39 -4.08 2.99
CA ASP A 81 -6.83 -2.82 2.53
C ASP A 81 -7.94 -1.76 2.65
N ALA A 82 -7.69 -0.71 3.41
CA ALA A 82 -8.62 0.37 3.66
C ALA A 82 -7.92 1.71 3.49
N SER A 83 -8.53 2.59 2.71
CA SER A 83 -8.13 3.98 2.54
C SER A 83 -9.32 4.88 2.85
N TRP A 84 -9.06 5.93 3.62
CA TRP A 84 -10.05 6.96 3.91
C TRP A 84 -9.40 8.32 3.79
N SER A 85 -9.99 9.23 3.02
CA SER A 85 -9.56 10.62 3.01
C SER A 85 -10.73 11.57 3.15
N PHE A 86 -10.45 12.74 3.70
CA PHE A 86 -11.41 13.84 3.78
C PHE A 86 -10.71 15.19 3.79
N TYR A 87 -11.46 16.18 3.33
CA TYR A 87 -11.05 17.57 3.24
C TYR A 87 -11.30 18.30 4.57
N LEU A 88 -10.35 19.14 5.00
CA LEU A 88 -10.38 19.87 6.27
C LEU A 88 -11.12 21.21 6.17
N GLU A 89 -11.43 21.67 4.95
CA GLU A 89 -12.13 22.92 4.69
C GLU A 89 -13.41 23.10 5.52
N PRO A 90 -14.30 22.10 5.70
CA PRO A 90 -15.48 22.28 6.52
C PRO A 90 -15.17 22.61 8.00
N LEU A 91 -13.97 22.28 8.47
CA LEU A 91 -13.48 22.57 9.81
C LEU A 91 -12.67 23.88 9.87
N LEU A 92 -11.87 24.17 8.83
CA LEU A 92 -11.00 25.35 8.78
C LEU A 92 -11.75 26.64 8.42
N ASP A 93 -12.75 26.56 7.52
CA ASP A 93 -13.64 27.67 7.20
C ASP A 93 -15.12 27.22 7.16
N PRO A 94 -15.75 27.04 8.34
CA PRO A 94 -17.14 26.61 8.42
C PRO A 94 -18.13 27.62 7.83
N TYR A 95 -17.79 28.91 7.83
CA TYR A 95 -18.68 29.99 7.36
C TYR A 95 -18.66 30.05 5.83
N GLY A 96 -17.47 30.06 5.25
CA GLY A 96 -17.28 29.99 3.81
C GLY A 96 -17.73 28.67 3.18
N TRP A 97 -17.73 27.58 3.94
CA TRP A 97 -18.32 26.31 3.52
C TRP A 97 -19.85 26.32 3.44
N ARG A 98 -20.52 27.06 4.34
CA ARG A 98 -21.99 27.14 4.42
C ARG A 98 -22.62 28.13 3.45
N ASP A 99 -21.84 29.11 2.98
CA ASP A 99 -22.27 30.14 2.04
C ASP A 99 -21.45 30.07 0.75
N PRO A 100 -21.88 29.25 -0.24
CA PRO A 100 -21.15 29.05 -1.50
C PRO A 100 -21.05 30.32 -2.37
N GLU A 101 -21.87 31.35 -2.10
CA GLU A 101 -21.81 32.62 -2.81
C GLU A 101 -20.55 33.41 -2.44
N GLN A 102 -20.00 33.17 -1.25
CA GLN A 102 -18.67 33.62 -0.86
C GLN A 102 -17.61 32.73 -1.51
N LYS A 103 -17.24 33.05 -2.75
CA LYS A 103 -16.22 32.37 -3.60
C LYS A 103 -14.82 32.13 -2.98
N LYS A 104 -14.62 32.45 -1.70
CA LYS A 104 -13.37 32.30 -0.95
C LYS A 104 -13.35 31.10 0.01
N GLY A 105 -14.50 30.49 0.31
CA GLY A 105 -14.65 29.63 1.49
C GLY A 105 -14.58 28.12 1.30
N GLY A 106 -14.60 27.61 0.06
CA GLY A 106 -14.75 26.19 -0.23
C GLY A 106 -13.62 25.60 -1.07
N THR A 107 -12.37 25.99 -0.80
CA THR A 107 -11.20 25.53 -1.54
C THR A 107 -10.76 24.15 -1.03
N LEU A 108 -11.12 23.02 -1.68
CA LEU A 108 -10.73 21.64 -1.29
C LEU A 108 -9.21 21.39 -1.40
N ALA A 109 -8.42 22.09 -0.60
CA ALA A 109 -6.97 22.20 -0.69
C ALA A 109 -6.25 21.40 0.39
N HIS A 110 -6.87 21.20 1.55
CA HIS A 110 -6.31 20.55 2.72
C HIS A 110 -6.97 19.18 2.91
N GLU A 111 -6.28 18.10 2.55
CA GLU A 111 -6.79 16.74 2.70
C GLU A 111 -6.00 15.99 3.77
N ILE A 112 -6.69 15.22 4.61
CA ILE A 112 -6.07 14.16 5.42
C ILE A 112 -6.45 12.83 4.79
N ALA A 113 -5.46 11.96 4.61
CA ALA A 113 -5.62 10.60 4.13
C ALA A 113 -5.04 9.59 5.12
N PHE A 114 -5.79 8.52 5.34
CA PHE A 114 -5.45 7.35 6.13
C PHE A 114 -5.36 6.16 5.19
N LEU A 115 -4.39 5.30 5.43
CA LEU A 115 -4.27 4.00 4.81
C LEU A 115 -3.98 2.96 5.89
N ALA A 116 -4.68 1.84 5.82
CA ALA A 116 -4.46 0.68 6.65
C ALA A 116 -4.47 -0.57 5.76
N ARG A 117 -3.44 -1.40 5.87
CA ARG A 117 -3.35 -2.67 5.17
C ARG A 117 -2.97 -3.74 6.17
N GLY A 118 -3.53 -4.93 6.04
CA GLY A 118 -3.08 -6.04 6.86
C GLY A 118 -3.23 -7.39 6.19
N GLN A 119 -2.43 -8.32 6.69
CA GLN A 119 -2.46 -9.73 6.39
C GLN A 119 -2.33 -10.49 7.72
N TRP A 120 -3.18 -11.48 7.91
CA TRP A 120 -3.16 -12.37 9.05
C TRP A 120 -3.25 -13.83 8.57
N ALA A 121 -2.16 -14.55 8.72
CA ALA A 121 -1.93 -15.95 8.37
C ALA A 121 -2.44 -16.92 9.44
N MET A 122 -3.13 -16.46 10.49
CA MET A 122 -3.76 -17.33 11.50
C MET A 122 -2.78 -18.34 12.14
N ASN A 123 -1.53 -17.93 12.35
CA ASN A 123 -0.44 -18.77 12.85
C ASN A 123 0.04 -19.88 11.87
N TYR A 124 -0.23 -19.75 10.57
CA TYR A 124 0.36 -20.60 9.53
C TYR A 124 1.67 -19.99 9.02
N ARG A 125 2.71 -20.83 8.88
CA ARG A 125 3.98 -20.43 8.24
C ARG A 125 3.82 -20.50 6.73
N LEU A 126 3.92 -19.36 6.05
CA LEU A 126 3.62 -19.25 4.63
C LEU A 126 4.86 -19.50 3.77
N VAL A 127 4.67 -20.01 2.55
CA VAL A 127 5.73 -20.00 1.53
C VAL A 127 6.05 -18.55 1.12
N PRO A 128 7.27 -18.24 0.63
CA PRO A 128 7.72 -16.86 0.40
C PRO A 128 6.82 -16.04 -0.53
N GLU A 129 6.09 -16.69 -1.44
CA GLU A 129 5.17 -16.04 -2.37
C GLU A 129 3.93 -15.42 -1.67
N PHE A 130 3.49 -15.99 -0.54
CA PHE A 130 2.35 -15.47 0.23
C PHE A 130 2.77 -14.59 1.41
N GLN A 131 4.06 -14.50 1.70
CA GLN A 131 4.58 -13.62 2.74
C GLN A 131 4.46 -12.15 2.33
N GLN A 132 4.30 -11.28 3.33
CA GLN A 132 4.28 -9.84 3.13
C GLN A 132 5.63 -9.22 3.42
N VAL A 133 5.88 -8.11 2.76
CA VAL A 133 7.14 -7.39 2.82
C VAL A 133 6.89 -5.95 3.25
N ALA A 134 7.64 -5.49 4.26
CA ALA A 134 7.60 -4.12 4.75
C ALA A 134 8.93 -3.38 4.52
N GLY A 135 8.80 -2.07 4.31
CA GLY A 135 9.90 -1.17 3.99
C GLY A 135 10.00 -0.85 2.50
N GLY A 136 10.15 0.45 2.21
CA GLY A 136 10.27 0.97 0.85
C GLY A 136 9.19 2.00 0.50
N PHE A 137 9.13 2.35 -0.78
CA PHE A 137 8.34 3.50 -1.25
C PHE A 137 6.82 3.33 -1.09
N THR A 138 6.32 2.10 -1.26
CA THR A 138 4.88 1.79 -1.24
C THR A 138 4.39 1.20 0.08
N THR A 139 5.27 1.05 1.07
CA THR A 139 4.95 0.50 2.40
C THR A 139 5.35 1.48 3.49
N VAL A 140 6.49 1.30 4.14
CA VAL A 140 7.02 2.23 5.14
C VAL A 140 8.16 3.02 4.52
N ARG A 141 7.88 4.27 4.17
CA ARG A 141 8.83 5.15 3.50
C ARG A 141 10.03 5.45 4.41
N GLY A 142 11.19 5.74 3.83
CA GLY A 142 12.43 5.92 4.60
C GLY A 142 13.18 4.62 4.92
N TYR A 143 12.50 3.46 4.95
CA TYR A 143 13.17 2.16 5.07
C TYR A 143 13.71 1.66 3.73
N LYS A 144 14.67 0.72 3.77
CA LYS A 144 15.11 0.00 2.56
C LYS A 144 13.93 -0.72 1.94
N GLN A 145 13.96 -0.84 0.61
CA GLN A 145 13.02 -1.71 -0.09
C GLN A 145 13.20 -3.13 0.43
N SER A 146 12.09 -3.77 0.81
CA SER A 146 12.09 -5.13 1.32
C SER A 146 12.96 -5.32 2.56
N ALA A 147 12.84 -4.40 3.52
CA ALA A 147 13.65 -4.43 4.74
C ALA A 147 13.28 -5.61 5.66
N VAL A 148 12.01 -5.98 5.72
CA VAL A 148 11.49 -7.06 6.57
C VAL A 148 10.46 -7.87 5.78
N VAL A 149 10.43 -9.17 6.01
CA VAL A 149 9.44 -10.12 5.47
C VAL A 149 8.80 -10.90 6.62
N GLY A 150 7.52 -11.23 6.51
CA GLY A 150 6.80 -12.03 7.51
C GLY A 150 5.50 -12.60 6.97
N ASP A 151 4.90 -13.48 7.76
CA ASP A 151 3.62 -14.13 7.44
C ASP A 151 2.44 -13.21 7.77
N ASP A 152 2.58 -12.45 8.86
CA ASP A 152 1.64 -11.44 9.33
C ASP A 152 2.19 -10.03 9.09
N LEU A 153 1.32 -9.13 8.64
CA LEU A 153 1.64 -7.72 8.44
C LEU A 153 0.46 -6.86 8.91
N LEU A 154 0.74 -5.81 9.68
CA LEU A 154 -0.18 -4.70 9.88
C LEU A 154 0.55 -3.40 9.52
N LEU A 155 0.06 -2.68 8.52
CA LEU A 155 0.60 -1.42 8.03
C LEU A 155 -0.43 -0.31 8.19
N GLY A 156 0.02 0.84 8.66
CA GLY A 156 -0.76 2.06 8.78
C GLY A 156 0.02 3.26 8.24
N SER A 157 -0.68 4.20 7.62
CA SER A 157 -0.14 5.48 7.16
C SER A 157 -1.15 6.58 7.41
N VAL A 158 -0.66 7.72 7.90
CA VAL A 158 -1.42 8.98 7.98
C VAL A 158 -0.68 10.01 7.15
N GLU A 159 -1.41 10.74 6.33
CA GLU A 159 -0.85 11.71 5.42
C GLU A 159 -1.71 12.98 5.37
N TYR A 160 -1.05 14.11 5.52
CA TYR A 160 -1.62 15.42 5.23
C TYR A 160 -1.18 15.87 3.84
N ARG A 161 -2.11 16.37 3.04
CA ARG A 161 -1.93 16.78 1.65
C ARG A 161 -2.43 18.20 1.45
N LEU A 162 -1.58 19.01 0.83
CA LEU A 162 -1.91 20.39 0.44
C LEU A 162 -1.89 20.51 -1.08
N HIS A 163 -3.06 20.67 -1.68
CA HIS A 163 -3.27 20.86 -3.11
C HIS A 163 -3.12 22.34 -3.48
N LEU A 164 -1.94 22.74 -3.94
CA LEU A 164 -1.59 24.14 -4.19
C LEU A 164 -2.56 24.85 -5.16
N PRO A 165 -2.95 24.27 -6.31
CA PRO A 165 -3.78 24.99 -7.28
C PRO A 165 -5.18 25.29 -6.77
N ARG A 166 -5.63 24.54 -5.77
CA ARG A 166 -6.98 24.65 -5.21
C ARG A 166 -7.10 25.76 -4.18
N LEU A 167 -5.99 26.32 -3.71
CA LEU A 167 -5.97 27.52 -2.84
C LEU A 167 -6.40 28.80 -3.59
N PHE A 168 -6.33 28.80 -4.92
CA PHE A 168 -6.68 29.97 -5.72
C PHE A 168 -8.20 30.08 -5.94
N SER A 169 -8.74 31.30 -5.98
CA SER A 169 -10.16 31.52 -6.28
C SER A 169 -10.53 30.96 -7.66
N PRO A 170 -11.73 30.35 -7.79
CA PRO A 170 -12.15 29.78 -9.05
C PRO A 170 -12.22 30.81 -10.18
N ASP A 171 -11.91 30.38 -11.40
CA ASP A 171 -11.97 31.18 -12.62
C ASP A 171 -12.68 30.42 -13.75
N PRO A 172 -13.85 30.90 -14.17
CA PRO A 172 -14.65 30.23 -15.19
C PRO A 172 -14.05 30.35 -16.60
N SER A 173 -13.03 31.19 -16.81
CA SER A 173 -12.44 31.47 -18.11
C SER A 173 -11.00 30.93 -18.20
N PRO A 174 -10.80 29.61 -18.41
CA PRO A 174 -9.47 29.03 -18.52
C PRO A 174 -8.73 29.59 -19.75
N PRO A 175 -7.43 29.91 -19.62
CA PRO A 175 -6.63 30.36 -20.76
C PRO A 175 -6.41 29.23 -21.78
N GLU A 176 -6.30 29.61 -23.06
CA GLU A 176 -5.87 28.70 -24.11
C GLU A 176 -4.35 28.57 -24.10
N VAL A 177 -3.87 27.34 -23.92
CA VAL A 177 -2.44 27.00 -23.96
C VAL A 177 -2.12 26.37 -25.32
N PRO A 178 -1.11 26.88 -26.05
CA PRO A 178 -0.69 26.32 -27.32
C PRO A 178 -0.43 24.81 -27.22
N GLY A 179 -1.12 24.01 -28.07
CA GLY A 179 -0.96 22.55 -28.11
C GLY A 179 -1.75 21.76 -27.05
N MET A 180 -2.39 22.42 -26.08
CA MET A 180 -3.19 21.77 -25.03
C MET A 180 -4.66 22.24 -25.01
N GLY A 181 -4.98 23.34 -25.66
CA GLY A 181 -6.34 23.92 -25.65
C GLY A 181 -6.63 24.64 -24.33
N ALA A 182 -7.90 24.69 -23.94
CA ALA A 182 -8.31 25.30 -22.67
C ALA A 182 -7.70 24.53 -21.49
N PHE A 183 -6.81 25.18 -20.74
CA PHE A 183 -6.11 24.57 -19.61
C PHE A 183 -6.52 25.22 -18.29
N ARG A 184 -7.11 24.42 -17.40
CA ARG A 184 -7.59 24.88 -16.09
C ARG A 184 -6.43 25.02 -15.11
N LEU A 185 -5.82 26.21 -15.08
CA LEU A 185 -4.77 26.58 -14.13
C LEU A 185 -5.25 26.59 -12.67
N ARG A 186 -6.54 26.86 -12.47
CA ARG A 186 -7.24 26.94 -11.19
C ARG A 186 -8.64 26.35 -11.35
N PRO A 187 -9.34 25.97 -10.26
CA PRO A 187 -10.70 25.44 -10.35
C PRO A 187 -11.63 26.37 -11.17
N THR A 188 -12.54 25.82 -11.97
CA THR A 188 -13.49 26.67 -12.73
C THR A 188 -14.73 27.04 -11.92
N HIS A 189 -15.13 26.15 -11.03
CA HIS A 189 -16.26 26.29 -10.12
C HIS A 189 -15.83 25.86 -8.70
N LEU A 190 -16.68 26.14 -7.71
CA LEU A 190 -16.45 25.64 -6.35
C LEU A 190 -16.40 24.10 -6.36
N TRP A 191 -15.42 23.51 -5.67
CA TRP A 191 -15.16 22.07 -5.61
C TRP A 191 -14.69 21.40 -6.93
N ASP A 192 -14.39 22.18 -7.98
CA ASP A 192 -13.78 21.64 -9.21
C ASP A 192 -12.28 21.38 -9.03
N THR A 193 -11.75 20.46 -9.83
CA THR A 193 -10.32 20.13 -9.88
C THR A 193 -9.66 20.74 -11.12
N PRO A 194 -8.52 21.43 -10.98
CA PRO A 194 -7.75 21.92 -12.11
C PRO A 194 -7.14 20.78 -12.94
N ASP A 195 -6.62 21.12 -14.12
CA ASP A 195 -5.98 20.16 -15.03
C ASP A 195 -4.57 19.76 -14.59
N TRP A 196 -4.06 20.35 -13.52
CA TRP A 196 -2.84 19.97 -12.85
C TRP A 196 -3.05 20.02 -11.34
N ASP A 197 -2.25 19.26 -10.60
CA ASP A 197 -2.27 19.28 -9.15
C ASP A 197 -0.84 19.19 -8.62
N LEU A 198 -0.40 20.18 -7.86
CA LEU A 198 0.84 20.13 -7.10
C LEU A 198 0.50 19.95 -5.63
N ILE A 199 0.85 18.78 -5.10
CA ILE A 199 0.45 18.33 -3.78
C ILE A 199 1.70 18.26 -2.90
N PHE A 200 1.72 19.06 -1.83
CA PHE A 200 2.70 18.90 -0.76
C PHE A 200 2.18 17.90 0.26
N ARG A 201 3.03 16.95 0.66
CA ARG A 201 2.65 15.83 1.51
C ARG A 201 3.52 15.81 2.76
N VAL A 202 2.91 15.56 3.90
CA VAL A 202 3.60 15.19 5.14
C VAL A 202 2.98 13.91 5.64
N PHE A 203 3.79 12.92 5.97
CA PHE A 203 3.30 11.59 6.30
C PHE A 203 4.01 10.97 7.51
N SER A 204 3.32 10.00 8.10
CA SER A 204 3.84 9.08 9.10
C SER A 204 3.38 7.67 8.75
N ASP A 205 4.33 6.75 8.60
CA ASP A 205 4.05 5.35 8.26
C ASP A 205 4.53 4.45 9.39
N ALA A 206 3.77 3.41 9.69
CA ALA A 206 4.14 2.35 10.61
C ALA A 206 3.77 0.98 10.05
N ALA A 207 4.60 -0.02 10.32
CA ALA A 207 4.26 -1.41 10.07
C ALA A 207 4.75 -2.30 11.20
N TYR A 208 3.96 -3.33 11.51
CA TYR A 208 4.32 -4.44 12.37
C TYR A 208 4.35 -5.71 11.50
N VAL A 209 5.44 -6.47 11.59
CA VAL A 209 5.66 -7.69 10.82
C VAL A 209 6.00 -8.81 11.78
N GLU A 210 5.34 -9.95 11.64
CA GLU A 210 5.52 -11.13 12.48
C GLU A 210 5.69 -12.37 11.61
N ALA A 211 6.59 -13.26 12.04
CA ALA A 211 6.83 -14.54 11.40
C ALA A 211 6.17 -15.65 12.22
N SER A 212 5.34 -16.46 11.59
CA SER A 212 4.73 -17.63 12.21
C SER A 212 5.77 -18.73 12.37
N HIS A 213 5.79 -19.35 13.57
CA HIS A 213 6.77 -20.37 13.93
C HIS A 213 8.23 -19.95 13.66
N PRO A 214 8.72 -18.84 14.24
CA PRO A 214 9.98 -18.23 13.84
C PRO A 214 11.18 -19.12 14.17
N LEU A 215 12.17 -19.13 13.27
CA LEU A 215 13.49 -19.67 13.53
C LEU A 215 14.23 -18.82 14.57
N PRO A 216 15.26 -19.33 15.27
CA PRO A 216 16.01 -18.56 16.26
C PRO A 216 16.65 -17.25 15.75
N SER A 217 16.78 -17.12 14.42
CA SER A 217 17.29 -15.92 13.74
C SER A 217 16.19 -14.97 13.26
N GLU A 218 14.93 -15.40 13.24
CA GLU A 218 13.77 -14.61 12.85
C GLU A 218 13.20 -13.89 14.08
N LYS A 219 12.77 -12.64 13.89
CA LYS A 219 12.21 -11.80 14.95
C LYS A 219 11.10 -10.93 14.37
N ASP A 220 10.15 -10.62 15.23
CA ASP A 220 9.12 -9.63 14.92
C ASP A 220 9.75 -8.25 14.86
N GLU A 221 9.32 -7.45 13.90
CA GLU A 221 9.91 -6.15 13.63
C GLU A 221 8.82 -5.09 13.51
N THR A 222 9.10 -3.92 14.08
CA THR A 222 8.23 -2.75 13.97
C THR A 222 8.98 -1.64 13.26
N LEU A 223 8.44 -1.20 12.13
CA LEU A 223 8.96 -0.11 11.33
C LEU A 223 8.12 1.13 11.63
N VAL A 224 8.76 2.25 11.94
CA VAL A 224 8.09 3.56 12.07
C VAL A 224 8.92 4.61 11.35
N SER A 225 8.25 5.48 10.59
CA SER A 225 8.88 6.56 9.85
C SER A 225 8.00 7.81 9.81
N ALA A 226 8.64 8.95 9.57
CA ALA A 226 7.96 10.18 9.22
C ALA A 226 8.69 10.87 8.06
N GLY A 227 7.98 11.65 7.27
CA GLY A 227 8.59 12.28 6.11
C GLY A 227 7.70 13.29 5.41
N GLY A 228 8.23 13.79 4.29
CA GLY A 228 7.54 14.73 3.43
C GLY A 228 7.76 14.38 1.97
N GLY A 229 6.88 14.87 1.11
CA GLY A 229 6.94 14.60 -0.30
C GLY A 229 6.21 15.65 -1.13
N VAL A 230 6.44 15.57 -2.44
CA VAL A 230 5.79 16.40 -3.44
C VAL A 230 5.29 15.50 -4.55
N GLU A 231 4.06 15.74 -4.98
CA GLU A 231 3.45 15.06 -6.12
C GLU A 231 2.94 16.09 -7.11
N LEU A 232 3.31 15.94 -8.37
CA LEU A 232 2.82 16.73 -9.49
C LEU A 232 2.05 15.83 -10.43
N THR A 233 0.78 16.15 -10.65
CA THR A 233 -0.04 15.54 -11.70
C THR A 233 -0.36 16.58 -12.77
N VAL A 234 -0.21 16.22 -14.05
CA VAL A 234 -0.54 17.07 -15.20
C VAL A 234 -1.42 16.30 -16.16
N LEU A 235 -2.59 16.87 -16.48
CA LEU A 235 -3.63 16.33 -17.37
C LEU A 235 -4.10 14.91 -17.00
N ARG A 236 -3.75 14.41 -15.81
CA ARG A 236 -3.93 13.02 -15.37
C ARG A 236 -3.15 11.99 -16.20
N ASN A 237 -2.32 12.44 -17.14
CA ASN A 237 -1.49 11.58 -17.98
C ASN A 237 -0.07 11.47 -17.44
N LEU A 238 0.43 12.52 -16.78
CA LEU A 238 1.75 12.53 -16.15
C LEU A 238 1.57 12.68 -14.65
N THR A 239 2.15 11.76 -13.88
CA THR A 239 2.28 11.88 -12.43
C THR A 239 3.74 11.71 -12.05
N VAL A 240 4.31 12.68 -11.37
CA VAL A 240 5.67 12.64 -10.82
C VAL A 240 5.57 12.81 -9.31
N ARG A 241 6.18 11.89 -8.56
CA ARG A 241 6.17 11.88 -7.10
C ARG A 241 7.59 11.77 -6.58
N ALA A 242 7.91 12.56 -5.57
CA ALA A 242 9.17 12.52 -4.85
C ALA A 242 8.91 12.58 -3.34
N ASP A 243 9.32 11.55 -2.61
CA ASP A 243 9.16 11.47 -1.16
C ASP A 243 10.51 11.29 -0.48
N VAL A 244 10.66 11.90 0.69
CA VAL A 244 11.80 11.72 1.59
C VAL A 244 11.26 11.26 2.94
N GLY A 245 11.65 10.05 3.36
CA GLY A 245 11.28 9.47 4.64
C GLY A 245 12.47 9.33 5.57
N HIS A 246 12.22 9.51 6.86
CA HIS A 246 13.18 9.40 7.94
C HIS A 246 12.76 8.27 8.89
N THR A 247 13.67 7.34 9.19
CA THR A 247 13.39 6.20 10.05
C THR A 247 13.41 6.62 11.52
N LEU A 248 12.37 6.23 12.27
CA LEU A 248 12.24 6.51 13.70
C LEU A 248 12.55 5.28 14.56
N GLY A 249 12.55 4.09 13.97
CA GLY A 249 12.84 2.81 14.62
C GLY A 249 14.14 2.18 14.14
N ASN A 250 14.70 1.30 14.98
CA ASN A 250 15.82 0.44 14.63
C ASN A 250 15.30 -0.94 14.24
N LEU A 251 15.87 -1.52 13.18
CA LEU A 251 15.65 -2.93 12.82
C LEU A 251 16.82 -3.78 13.32
N SER A 252 16.51 -4.94 13.92
CA SER A 252 17.55 -5.84 14.45
C SER A 252 18.05 -6.84 13.40
N PRO A 253 19.26 -7.41 13.52
CA PRO A 253 20.52 -6.80 13.92
C PRO A 253 21.31 -6.20 12.73
N ARG A 254 20.76 -6.23 11.51
CA ARG A 254 21.41 -5.72 10.26
C ARG A 254 20.48 -4.87 9.39
N GLY A 255 19.33 -4.46 9.91
CA GLY A 255 18.39 -3.60 9.19
C GLY A 255 18.75 -2.12 9.27
N ASN A 256 17.82 -1.26 8.85
CA ASN A 256 18.00 0.19 8.93
C ASN A 256 18.13 0.63 10.40
N GLN A 257 19.01 1.59 10.64
CA GLN A 257 19.11 2.27 11.93
C GLN A 257 18.16 3.47 11.98
N ALA A 258 17.75 3.85 13.19
CA ALA A 258 17.02 5.08 13.45
C ALA A 258 17.89 6.27 13.02
N GLY A 259 17.27 7.25 12.36
CA GLY A 259 17.97 8.40 11.81
C GLY A 259 18.39 8.26 10.35
N GLU A 260 18.25 7.07 9.74
CA GLU A 260 18.46 6.92 8.30
C GLU A 260 17.38 7.69 7.51
N THR A 261 17.81 8.34 6.44
CA THR A 261 16.92 9.07 5.54
C THR A 261 17.02 8.47 4.15
N ARG A 262 15.87 8.26 3.49
CA ARG A 262 15.82 7.79 2.11
C ARG A 262 14.85 8.61 1.29
N ALA A 263 15.28 8.92 0.07
CA ALA A 263 14.48 9.57 -0.94
C ALA A 263 14.07 8.57 -2.02
N HIS A 264 12.84 8.70 -2.50
CA HIS A 264 12.29 7.91 -3.58
C HIS A 264 11.63 8.84 -4.60
N VAL A 265 11.81 8.54 -5.89
CA VAL A 265 11.19 9.28 -6.99
C VAL A 265 10.53 8.27 -7.91
N ALA A 266 9.30 8.55 -8.30
CA ALA A 266 8.53 7.76 -9.25
C ALA A 266 7.88 8.70 -10.28
N ALA A 267 7.86 8.27 -11.54
CA ALA A 267 7.15 8.96 -12.60
C ALA A 267 6.32 7.95 -13.39
N THR A 268 5.05 8.29 -13.61
CA THR A 268 4.09 7.48 -14.35
C THR A 268 3.59 8.30 -15.53
N ILE A 269 3.61 7.71 -16.72
CA ILE A 269 3.10 8.31 -17.95
C ILE A 269 2.04 7.37 -18.51
N LEU A 270 0.83 7.89 -18.71
CA LEU A 270 -0.27 7.25 -19.40
C LEU A 270 -0.36 7.85 -20.82
N TYR A 271 -0.26 7.00 -21.83
CA TYR A 271 -0.31 7.35 -23.24
C TYR A 271 -1.26 6.43 -24.00
#